data_AF-A0A4Y2KAS4-F1
#
_entry.id   AF-A0A4Y2KAS4-F1
#
_cell.length_a   1.000
_cell.length_b   1.000
_cell.length_c   1.000
_cell.angle_alpha   90.00
_cell.angle_beta   90.00
_cell.angle_gamma   90.00
#
_symmetry.space_group_name_H-M   'P 1'
#
loop_
_entity.id
_entity.type
_entity.pdbx_description
1 polymer ?
#
loop_
_entity_poly.entity_id
_entity_poly.type
_entity_poly.pdbx_seq_one_letter_code
_entity_poly.pdbx_strand_id
1 'polypeptide(L)'
;MEELKRIIEDSEIMKEDDNLWPQPDRVGRQELEIVMGDEHVSFTTSKIGSLVDVNQSKDQDGLRCFYYLVQDLKCLVFSLIGLHFKIKPI
;
A
#
# COMPACT_ATOMS: atom_id res chain seq x y z
N MET A 1 13.63 1.50 -12.08
CA MET A 1 12.57 2.21 -11.34
C MET A 1 11.28 2.30 -12.13
N GLU A 2 11.33 2.23 -13.47
CA GLU A 2 10.13 2.30 -14.32
C GLU A 2 9.04 1.29 -13.94
N GLU A 3 9.39 0.05 -13.60
CA GLU A 3 8.37 -0.93 -13.21
C GLU A 3 7.65 -0.59 -11.90
N LEU A 4 8.35 0.02 -10.95
CA LEU A 4 7.72 0.50 -9.71
C LEU A 4 6.74 1.64 -10.01
N LYS A 5 7.10 2.56 -10.90
CA LYS A 5 6.21 3.63 -11.35
C LYS A 5 4.98 3.06 -12.05
N ARG A 6 5.17 2.12 -12.98
CA ARG A 6 4.08 1.45 -13.69
C ARG A 6 3.09 0.79 -12.72
N ILE A 7 3.59 0.08 -11.69
CA ILE A 7 2.74 -0.53 -10.66
C ILE A 7 1.91 0.53 -9.92
N ILE A 8 2.51 1.66 -9.56
CA ILE A 8 1.82 2.78 -8.87
C ILE A 8 0.79 3.45 -9.78
N GLU A 9 1.13 3.69 -11.05
CA GLU A 9 0.23 4.29 -12.04
C GLU A 9 -0.97 3.38 -12.33
N ASP A 10 -0.72 2.10 -12.59
CA ASP A 10 -1.75 1.09 -12.89
C ASP A 10 -2.71 0.87 -11.72
N SER A 11 -2.25 1.07 -10.47
CA SER A 11 -3.10 0.92 -9.29
C SER A 11 -4.05 2.11 -9.08
N GLU A 12 -3.80 3.25 -9.74
CA GLU A 12 -4.54 4.51 -9.55
C GLU A 12 -4.50 5.09 -8.11
N ILE A 13 -3.56 4.64 -7.26
CA ILE A 13 -3.50 5.02 -5.83
C ILE A 13 -3.34 6.54 -5.64
N MET A 14 -2.72 7.23 -6.59
CA MET A 14 -2.50 8.68 -6.54
C MET A 14 -3.81 9.49 -6.55
N LYS A 15 -4.94 8.86 -6.89
CA LYS A 15 -6.28 9.47 -6.91
C LYS A 15 -7.08 9.23 -5.62
N GLU A 16 -6.56 8.40 -4.72
CA GLU A 16 -7.24 8.01 -3.48
C GLU A 16 -6.95 8.98 -2.32
N ASP A 17 -7.76 8.91 -1.26
CA ASP A 17 -7.67 9.76 -0.08
C ASP A 17 -8.03 8.98 1.20
N ASP A 18 -7.25 9.16 2.27
CA ASP A 18 -7.38 8.38 3.50
C ASP A 18 -8.29 9.01 4.57
N ASN A 19 -8.98 10.12 4.30
CA ASN A 19 -9.81 10.81 5.30
C ASN A 19 -10.91 9.92 5.90
N LEU A 20 -11.37 8.91 5.15
CA LEU A 20 -12.39 7.96 5.59
C LEU A 20 -11.83 6.61 6.06
N TRP A 21 -10.51 6.44 6.01
CA TRP A 21 -9.86 5.19 6.38
C TRP A 21 -9.77 5.05 7.91
N PRO A 22 -9.76 3.80 8.44
CA PRO A 22 -9.58 3.56 9.86
C PRO A 22 -8.28 4.18 10.38
N GLN A 23 -8.38 5.00 11.42
CA GLN A 23 -7.21 5.63 12.02
C GLN A 23 -6.35 4.61 12.77
N PRO A 24 -5.01 4.81 12.85
CA PRO A 24 -4.12 3.91 13.58
C PRO A 24 -4.55 3.67 15.03
N ASP A 25 -4.37 2.43 15.49
CA ASP A 25 -4.78 2.01 16.82
C ASP A 25 -3.71 1.13 17.50
N ARG A 26 -4.09 0.41 18.56
CA ARG A 26 -3.19 -0.46 19.33
C ARG A 26 -2.75 -1.72 18.57
N VAL A 27 -3.51 -2.14 17.54
CA VAL A 27 -3.24 -3.31 16.69
C VAL A 27 -2.13 -3.00 15.70
N GLY A 28 -2.09 -1.78 15.17
CA GLY A 28 -0.98 -1.31 14.37
C GLY A 28 -1.26 -0.08 13.54
N ARG A 29 -0.26 0.26 12.73
CA ARG A 29 -0.23 1.42 11.84
C ARG A 29 0.40 1.01 10.50
N GLN A 30 -0.15 1.52 9.42
CA GLN A 30 0.44 1.46 8.08
C GLN A 30 0.57 2.87 7.53
N GLU A 31 1.70 3.15 6.89
CA GLU A 31 2.00 4.41 6.24
C GLU A 31 2.50 4.13 4.82
N LEU A 32 2.05 4.93 3.86
CA LEU A 32 2.53 4.90 2.48
C LEU A 32 2.67 6.35 2.01
N GLU A 33 3.87 6.71 1.59
CA GLU A 33 4.16 8.02 1.02
C GLU A 33 4.77 7.83 -0.36
N ILE A 34 4.20 8.51 -1.36
CA ILE A 34 4.63 8.42 -2.75
C ILE A 34 4.78 9.84 -3.32
N VAL A 35 5.95 10.13 -3.86
CA VAL A 35 6.22 11.32 -4.67
C VAL A 35 6.50 10.87 -6.09
N MET A 36 5.69 11.32 -7.04
CA MET A 36 5.82 10.95 -8.45
C MET A 36 5.57 12.16 -9.35
N GLY A 37 6.63 12.66 -9.98
CA GLY A 37 6.55 13.92 -10.72
C GLY A 37 6.22 15.08 -9.79
N ASP A 38 5.14 15.80 -10.09
CA ASP A 38 4.62 16.92 -9.29
C ASP A 38 3.50 16.49 -8.33
N GLU A 39 3.16 15.20 -8.28
CA GLU A 39 2.14 14.65 -7.40
C GLU A 39 2.75 14.04 -6.13
N HIS A 40 2.07 14.24 -5.00
CA HIS A 40 2.45 13.72 -3.70
C HIS A 40 1.22 13.25 -2.94
N VAL A 41 1.26 12.01 -2.47
CA VAL A 41 0.25 11.44 -1.57
C VAL A 41 0.94 10.86 -0.34
N SER A 42 0.26 10.95 0.80
CA SER A 42 0.72 10.42 2.08
C SER A 42 -0.47 9.88 2.85
N PHE A 43 -0.53 8.56 2.99
CA PHE A 43 -1.61 7.86 3.67
C PHE A 43 -1.17 7.34 5.03
N THR A 44 -2.08 7.36 6.00
CA THR A 44 -1.95 6.76 7.31
C THR A 44 -3.23 6.02 7.68
N THR A 45 -3.12 4.72 7.94
CA THR A 45 -4.29 3.88 8.32
C THR A 45 -3.91 2.83 9.37
N SER A 46 -4.92 2.22 9.99
CA SER A 46 -4.73 1.06 10.88
C SER A 46 -4.24 -0.16 10.09
N LYS A 47 -3.80 -1.19 10.82
CA LYS A 47 -3.36 -2.45 10.20
C LYS A 47 -4.56 -3.18 9.57
N ILE A 48 -4.49 -3.43 8.28
CA ILE A 48 -5.48 -4.20 7.51
C ILE A 48 -5.07 -5.68 7.56
N GLY A 49 -5.92 -6.54 8.13
CA GLY A 49 -5.64 -7.97 8.24
C GLY A 49 -6.12 -8.78 7.04
N SER A 50 -7.26 -8.39 6.47
CA SER A 50 -7.91 -9.13 5.39
C SER A 50 -8.84 -8.24 4.54
N LEU A 51 -9.35 -8.80 3.43
CA LEU A 51 -10.40 -8.15 2.63
C LEU A 51 -11.72 -7.96 3.39
N VAL A 52 -11.95 -8.68 4.50
CA VAL A 52 -13.14 -8.46 5.33
C VAL A 52 -13.08 -7.07 5.98
N ASP A 53 -11.90 -6.68 6.47
CA ASP A 53 -11.68 -5.37 7.08
C ASP A 53 -11.88 -4.25 6.06
N VAL A 54 -11.41 -4.47 4.82
CA VAL A 54 -11.62 -3.55 3.69
C VAL A 54 -13.11 -3.39 3.38
N ASN A 55 -13.84 -4.49 3.23
CA ASN A 55 -15.26 -4.46 2.87
C ASN A 55 -16.17 -3.87 3.98
N GLN A 56 -15.69 -3.79 5.23
CA GLN A 56 -16.41 -3.17 6.35
C GLN A 56 -16.07 -1.68 6.54
N SER A 57 -15.12 -1.15 5.76
CA SER A 57 -14.70 0.23 5.85
C SER A 57 -15.69 1.21 5.18
N LYS A 58 -15.53 2.50 5.48
CA LYS A 58 -16.32 3.58 4.87
C LYS A 58 -15.95 3.85 3.41
N ASP A 59 -14.71 3.56 3.05
CA ASP A 59 -14.17 3.72 1.70
C ASP A 59 -13.54 2.39 1.25
N GLN A 60 -14.40 1.51 0.75
CA GLN A 60 -14.00 0.13 0.41
C GLN A 60 -13.12 0.09 -0.84
N ASP A 61 -13.34 1.01 -1.78
CA ASP A 61 -12.65 0.98 -3.07
C ASP A 61 -11.23 1.55 -2.92
N GLY A 62 -11.06 2.69 -2.24
CA GLY A 62 -9.75 3.24 -1.95
C GLY A 62 -8.89 2.33 -1.06
N LEU A 63 -9.48 1.76 0.01
CA LEU A 63 -8.76 0.79 0.84
C LEU A 63 -8.44 -0.52 0.12
N ARG A 64 -9.28 -0.95 -0.85
CA ARG A 64 -8.97 -2.12 -1.68
C ARG A 64 -7.81 -1.83 -2.62
N CYS A 65 -7.78 -0.65 -3.23
CA CYS A 65 -6.64 -0.17 -4.03
C CYS A 65 -5.35 -0.19 -3.20
N PHE A 66 -5.36 0.45 -2.02
CA PHE A 66 -4.24 0.45 -1.08
C PHE A 66 -3.79 -0.96 -0.69
N TYR A 67 -4.73 -1.84 -0.34
CA TYR A 67 -4.46 -3.20 0.10
C TYR A 67 -3.74 -4.05 -0.95
N TYR A 68 -4.14 -3.94 -2.22
CA TYR A 68 -3.49 -4.69 -3.31
C TYR A 68 -2.14 -4.06 -3.70
N LEU A 69 -2.06 -2.73 -3.80
CA LEU A 69 -0.79 -2.07 -4.09
C LEU A 69 0.29 -2.44 -3.07
N VAL A 70 -0.03 -2.41 -1.77
CA VAL A 70 0.92 -2.78 -0.71
C VAL A 70 1.40 -4.24 -0.86
N GLN A 71 0.55 -5.15 -1.35
CA GLN A 71 0.97 -6.53 -1.61
C GLN A 71 1.92 -6.62 -2.81
N ASP A 72 1.62 -5.93 -3.91
CA ASP A 72 2.48 -5.92 -5.09
C ASP A 72 3.87 -5.32 -4.77
N LEU A 73 3.89 -4.22 -3.99
CA LEU A 73 5.13 -3.61 -3.51
C LEU A 73 5.93 -4.57 -2.61
N LYS A 74 5.28 -5.27 -1.68
CA LYS A 74 5.94 -6.29 -0.84
C LYS A 74 6.51 -7.43 -1.68
N CYS A 75 5.75 -7.93 -2.64
CA CYS A 75 6.19 -8.99 -3.54
C CYS A 75 7.44 -8.58 -4.33
N LEU A 76 7.46 -7.36 -4.88
CA LEU A 76 8.62 -6.81 -5.58
C LEU A 76 9.83 -6.71 -4.65
N VAL A 77 9.68 -6.09 -3.48
CA VAL A 77 10.77 -5.86 -2.52
C VAL A 77 11.32 -7.17 -1.96
N PHE A 78 10.46 -8.10 -1.55
CA PHE A 78 10.89 -9.41 -1.05
C PHE A 78 11.62 -10.22 -2.11
N SER A 79 11.17 -10.19 -3.36
CA SER A 79 11.85 -10.87 -4.46
C SER A 79 13.24 -10.30 -4.70
N LEU A 80 13.37 -8.97 -4.73
CA LEU A 80 14.65 -8.27 -4.91
C LEU A 80 15.63 -8.57 -3.77
N ILE A 81 15.20 -8.42 -2.51
CA ILE A 81 16.03 -8.70 -1.33
C ILE A 81 16.43 -10.17 -1.30
N GLY A 82 15.46 -11.08 -1.50
CA GLY A 82 15.70 -12.52 -1.42
C GLY A 82 16.71 -13.00 -2.46
N LEU A 83 16.59 -12.54 -3.70
CA LEU A 83 17.52 -12.89 -4.78
C LEU A 83 18.89 -12.22 -4.63
N HIS A 84 18.92 -10.94 -4.24
CA HIS A 84 20.16 -10.19 -4.15
C HIS A 84 21.03 -10.63 -2.98
N PHE A 85 20.43 -10.76 -1.79
CA PHE A 85 21.15 -11.13 -0.57
C PHE A 85 21.18 -12.63 -0.29
N LYS A 86 20.42 -13.44 -1.05
CA LYS A 86 20.29 -14.89 -0.85
C LYS A 86 19.79 -15.25 0.55
N ILE A 87 18.91 -14.42 1.10
CA ILE A 87 18.25 -14.64 2.39
C ILE A 87 16.77 -14.90 2.16
N LYS A 88 16.09 -15.49 3.14
CA LYS A 88 14.62 -15.57 3.14
C LYS A 88 14.07 -14.30 3.80
N PRO A 89 13.40 -13.40 3.07
CA PRO A 89 12.72 -12.26 3.68
C PRO A 89 11.56 -12.81 4.52
N ILE A 90 11.58 -12.57 5.83
CA ILE A 90 10.51 -12.91 6.78
C ILE A 90 10.29 -11.69 7.67
#